data_AF-A0AAP0HUL3-F1
#
_entry.id   AF-A0AAP0HUL3-F1
#
_cell.length_a   1.000
_cell.length_b   1.000
_cell.length_c   1.000
_cell.angle_alpha   90.00
_cell.angle_beta   90.00
_cell.angle_gamma   90.00
#
_symmetry.space_group_name_H-M   'P 1'
#
loop_
_entity.id
_entity.type
_entity.pdbx_description
1 polymer ?
#
loop_
_entity_poly.entity_id
_entity_poly.type
_entity_poly.pdbx_seq_one_letter_code
_entity_poly.pdbx_strand_id
1 'polypeptide(L)'
;MKKMVEDVREFFELSVELKKECSSEIEGYGQAFVETVNKYSSEMERMKTILVGLMAKNLGIDQDKFIDLFKDGLQSMRLNYYPPCPDPSKVLGISPHSDATGITILLQLNEVDGPQIRHGGNWVPFKIIHGALLVNIG
;
A
#
# COMPACT_ATOMS: atom_id res chain seq x y z
N MET A 1 -3.69 0.28 12.51
CA MET A 1 -3.89 -1.00 11.79
C MET A 1 -5.32 -1.50 11.89
N LYS A 2 -5.83 -1.99 13.04
CA LYS A 2 -7.21 -2.55 13.15
C LYS A 2 -8.32 -1.65 12.58
N LYS A 3 -8.39 -0.39 13.03
CA LYS A 3 -9.36 0.61 12.54
C LYS A 3 -9.28 0.83 11.02
N MET A 4 -8.07 0.83 10.45
CA MET A 4 -7.87 0.96 9.00
C MET A 4 -8.44 -0.24 8.25
N VAL A 5 -8.28 -1.45 8.79
CA VAL A 5 -8.85 -2.67 8.19
C VAL A 5 -10.37 -2.64 8.24
N GLU A 6 -10.94 -2.24 9.38
CA GLU A 6 -12.40 -2.10 9.56
C GLU A 6 -12.97 -1.06 8.60
N ASP A 7 -12.43 0.15 8.58
CA ASP A 7 -12.93 1.25 7.74
C ASP A 7 -12.88 0.94 6.24
N VAL A 8 -11.78 0.33 5.78
CA VAL A 8 -11.65 -0.06 4.38
C VAL A 8 -12.64 -1.17 4.02
N ARG A 9 -12.90 -2.13 4.92
CA ARG A 9 -13.90 -3.19 4.68
C ARG A 9 -15.31 -2.60 4.58
N GLU A 10 -15.71 -1.79 5.56
CA GLU A 10 -17.01 -1.11 5.57
C GLU A 10 -17.18 -0.27 4.31
N PHE A 11 -16.14 0.48 3.92
CA PHE A 11 -16.15 1.26 2.68
C PHE A 11 -16.40 0.39 1.44
N PHE A 12 -15.74 -0.76 1.31
CA PHE A 12 -15.95 -1.63 0.14
C PHE A 12 -17.31 -2.35 0.15
N GLU A 13 -18.01 -2.44 1.28
CA GLU A 13 -19.38 -2.95 1.38
C GLU A 13 -20.45 -1.94 0.93
N LEU A 14 -20.12 -0.63 0.90
CA LEU A 14 -21.03 0.40 0.40
C LEU A 14 -21.44 0.19 -1.07
N SER A 15 -22.62 0.69 -1.44
CA SER A 15 -23.02 0.77 -2.84
C SER A 15 -22.11 1.71 -3.63
N VAL A 16 -22.08 1.56 -4.95
CA VAL A 16 -21.25 2.43 -5.81
C VAL A 16 -21.69 3.89 -5.71
N GLU A 17 -22.97 4.13 -5.51
CA GLU A 17 -23.56 5.45 -5.33
C GLU A 17 -23.04 6.12 -4.05
N LEU A 18 -23.09 5.41 -2.92
CA LEU A 18 -22.59 5.91 -1.64
C LEU A 18 -21.07 6.12 -1.66
N LYS A 19 -20.31 5.23 -2.33
CA LYS A 19 -18.87 5.44 -2.52
C LYS A 19 -18.60 6.76 -3.24
N LYS A 20 -19.35 7.08 -4.30
CA LYS A 20 -19.19 8.33 -5.07
C LYS A 20 -19.45 9.58 -4.23
N GLU A 21 -20.35 9.52 -3.26
CA GLU A 21 -20.58 10.63 -2.32
C GLU A 21 -19.36 10.93 -1.44
N CYS A 22 -18.47 9.95 -1.23
CA CYS A 22 -17.20 10.15 -0.52
C CYS A 22 -16.08 10.75 -1.40
N SER A 23 -16.34 11.04 -2.68
CA SER A 23 -15.36 11.72 -3.54
C SER A 23 -15.40 13.23 -3.37
N SER A 24 -14.25 13.89 -3.45
CA SER A 24 -14.14 15.35 -3.37
C SER A 24 -13.25 15.90 -4.50
N GLU A 25 -12.91 17.20 -4.45
CA GLU A 25 -11.95 17.81 -5.38
C GLU A 25 -10.54 17.18 -5.29
N ILE A 26 -10.24 16.49 -4.18
CA ILE A 26 -9.04 15.67 -4.02
C ILE A 26 -9.35 14.27 -4.57
N GLU A 27 -8.49 13.76 -5.45
CA GLU A 27 -8.69 12.48 -6.12
C GLU A 27 -8.92 11.32 -5.14
N GLY A 28 -9.99 10.55 -5.37
CA GLY A 28 -10.29 9.31 -4.66
C GLY A 28 -11.36 9.43 -3.57
N TYR A 29 -11.39 8.43 -2.68
CA TYR A 29 -12.43 8.24 -1.66
C TYR A 29 -11.93 8.49 -0.23
N GLY A 30 -10.82 9.23 -0.09
CA GLY A 30 -10.16 9.46 1.20
C GLY A 30 -11.02 10.18 2.25
N GLN A 31 -12.14 10.79 1.83
CA GLN A 31 -13.10 11.43 2.74
C GLN A 31 -13.96 10.43 3.52
N ALA A 32 -14.04 9.17 3.09
CA ALA A 32 -14.86 8.16 3.77
C ALA A 32 -14.43 7.92 5.24
N PHE A 33 -13.14 8.10 5.55
CA PHE A 33 -12.58 7.88 6.89
C PHE A 33 -11.29 8.70 7.08
N VAL A 34 -11.41 10.02 6.93
CA VAL A 34 -10.29 11.00 6.96
C VAL A 34 -9.37 10.82 8.16
N GLU A 35 -9.93 10.69 9.36
CA GLU A 35 -9.13 10.56 10.59
C GLU A 35 -8.24 9.31 10.54
N THR A 36 -8.81 8.18 10.11
CA THR A 36 -8.12 6.90 9.98
C THR A 36 -7.04 6.97 8.88
N VAL A 37 -7.36 7.53 7.71
CA VAL A 37 -6.40 7.73 6.61
C VAL A 37 -5.25 8.63 7.05
N ASN A 38 -5.53 9.77 7.68
CA ASN A 38 -4.50 10.72 8.13
C ASN A 38 -3.59 10.08 9.17
N LYS A 39 -4.16 9.38 10.16
CA LYS A 39 -3.38 8.67 11.17
C LYS A 39 -2.51 7.57 10.55
N TYR A 40 -3.07 6.79 9.63
CA TYR A 40 -2.32 5.75 8.93
C TYR A 40 -1.19 6.36 8.08
N SER A 41 -1.48 7.43 7.34
CA SER A 41 -0.51 8.15 6.50
C SER A 41 0.69 8.63 7.32
N SER A 42 0.44 9.28 8.46
CA SER A 42 1.50 9.76 9.36
C SER A 42 2.38 8.62 9.92
N GLU A 43 1.79 7.48 10.28
CA GLU A 43 2.57 6.33 10.75
C GLU A 43 3.38 5.69 9.61
N MET A 44 2.85 5.64 8.39
CA MET A 44 3.60 5.16 7.21
C MET A 44 4.76 6.10 6.84
N GLU A 45 4.56 7.41 6.98
CA GLU A 45 5.62 8.41 6.75
C GLU A 45 6.77 8.26 7.74
N ARG A 46 6.43 8.07 9.02
CA ARG A 46 7.41 7.76 10.07
C ARG A 46 8.15 6.46 9.77
N MET A 47 7.44 5.41 9.34
CA MET A 47 8.04 4.13 8.99
C MET A 47 8.97 4.24 7.79
N LYS A 48 8.55 4.93 6.72
CA LYS A 48 9.37 5.25 5.55
C LYS A 48 10.68 5.92 5.98
N THR A 49 10.60 6.96 6.81
CA THR A 49 11.78 7.70 7.29
C THR A 49 12.77 6.80 8.01
N ILE A 50 12.28 5.91 8.88
CA ILE A 50 13.12 4.92 9.58
C ILE A 50 13.78 3.96 8.58
N LEU A 51 13.00 3.41 7.63
CA LEU A 51 13.50 2.45 6.64
C LEU A 51 14.57 3.09 5.73
N VAL A 52 14.32 4.30 5.23
CA VAL A 52 15.26 5.06 4.39
C VAL A 52 16.56 5.34 5.16
N GLY A 53 16.48 5.78 6.41
CA GLY A 53 17.66 5.99 7.26
C GLY A 53 18.46 4.70 7.48
N LEU A 54 17.78 3.58 7.74
CA LEU A 54 18.45 2.27 7.88
C LEU A 54 19.09 1.81 6.58
N MET A 55 18.45 2.04 5.42
CA MET A 55 19.05 1.77 4.10
C MET A 55 20.31 2.59 3.88
N ALA A 56 20.27 3.89 4.16
CA ALA A 56 21.42 4.78 4.05
C ALA A 56 22.59 4.32 4.92
N LYS A 57 22.30 3.98 6.19
CA LYS A 57 23.29 3.44 7.11
C LYS A 57 23.93 2.15 6.57
N ASN A 58 23.12 1.23 6.03
CA ASN A 58 23.61 -0.03 5.49
C ASN A 58 24.45 0.15 4.22
N LEU A 59 24.14 1.16 3.42
CA LEU A 59 24.89 1.55 2.22
C LEU A 59 26.16 2.37 2.54
N GLY A 60 26.37 2.77 3.80
CA GLY A 60 27.51 3.60 4.20
C GLY A 60 27.43 5.04 3.69
N ILE A 61 26.22 5.53 3.38
CA ILE A 61 25.99 6.91 2.94
C ILE A 61 25.40 7.75 4.08
N ASP A 62 25.44 9.06 3.90
CA ASP A 62 24.89 10.02 4.85
C ASP A 62 23.37 9.83 4.99
N GLN A 63 22.92 9.53 6.21
CA GLN A 63 21.52 9.23 6.50
C GLN A 63 20.62 10.44 6.30
N ASP A 64 21.04 11.61 6.77
CA ASP A 64 20.22 12.83 6.73
C ASP A 64 20.03 13.28 5.28
N LYS A 65 21.11 13.28 4.48
CA LYS A 65 21.02 13.60 3.05
C LYS A 65 20.13 12.63 2.29
N PHE A 66 20.17 11.34 2.63
CA PHE A 66 19.35 10.35 1.94
C PHE A 66 17.88 10.46 2.35
N ILE A 67 17.58 10.70 3.63
CA ILE A 67 16.22 10.98 4.11
C ILE A 67 15.66 12.25 3.46
N ASP A 68 16.47 13.30 3.30
CA ASP A 68 16.05 14.57 2.70
C ASP A 68 15.57 14.40 1.24
N LEU A 69 16.07 13.40 0.49
CA LEU A 69 15.56 13.07 -0.85
C LEU A 69 14.08 12.64 -0.86
N PHE A 70 13.57 12.18 0.29
CA PHE A 70 12.18 11.70 0.44
C PHE A 70 11.28 12.69 1.19
N LYS A 71 11.80 13.82 1.65
CA LYS A 71 11.12 14.74 2.57
C LYS A 71 9.99 15.53 1.90
N ASP A 72 10.22 16.00 0.69
CA ASP A 72 9.23 16.75 -0.11
C ASP A 72 8.55 15.85 -1.17
N GLY A 73 8.69 14.54 -1.01
CA GLY A 73 8.08 13.55 -1.91
C GLY A 73 6.57 13.46 -1.74
N LEU A 74 5.86 13.13 -2.83
CA LEU A 74 4.44 12.84 -2.77
C LEU A 74 4.21 11.50 -2.06
N GLN A 75 3.43 11.51 -0.98
CA GLN A 75 2.89 10.29 -0.38
C GLN A 75 1.46 10.06 -0.90
N SER A 76 1.21 8.89 -1.46
CA SER A 76 -0.11 8.49 -1.91
C SER A 76 -0.52 7.14 -1.31
N MET A 77 -1.82 6.89 -1.28
CA MET A 77 -2.39 5.64 -0.78
C MET A 77 -3.33 5.06 -1.83
N ARG A 78 -3.19 3.77 -2.10
CA ARG A 78 -4.07 3.03 -3.00
C ARG A 78 -4.78 1.91 -2.25
N LEU A 79 -6.11 1.95 -2.25
CA LEU A 79 -6.96 0.89 -1.70
C LEU A 79 -7.38 -0.03 -2.85
N ASN A 80 -7.04 -1.32 -2.75
CA ASN A 80 -7.38 -2.30 -3.78
C ASN A 80 -8.39 -3.32 -3.23
N TYR A 81 -9.43 -3.59 -4.02
CA TYR A 81 -10.40 -4.65 -3.77
C TYR A 81 -10.45 -5.57 -4.99
N TYR A 82 -10.12 -6.84 -4.78
CA TYR A 82 -10.11 -7.86 -5.83
C TYR A 82 -11.28 -8.82 -5.60
N PRO A 83 -12.40 -8.70 -6.35
CA PRO A 83 -13.56 -9.56 -6.16
C PRO A 83 -13.25 -11.01 -6.60
N PRO A 84 -13.98 -12.02 -6.08
CA PRO A 84 -13.91 -13.38 -6.59
C PRO A 84 -14.16 -13.43 -8.11
N CYS A 85 -13.36 -14.20 -8.82
CA CYS A 85 -13.48 -14.38 -10.27
C CYS A 85 -13.86 -15.84 -10.59
N PRO A 86 -14.88 -16.10 -11.43
CA PRO A 86 -15.24 -17.45 -11.85
C PRO A 86 -14.15 -18.18 -12.64
N ASP A 87 -13.31 -17.45 -13.38
CA ASP A 87 -12.22 -17.99 -14.16
C ASP A 87 -10.93 -17.16 -13.95
N PRO A 88 -10.22 -17.40 -12.82
CA PRO A 88 -9.01 -16.64 -12.49
C PRO A 88 -7.85 -16.91 -13.45
N SER A 89 -7.94 -17.92 -14.32
CA SER A 89 -6.89 -18.22 -15.32
C SER A 89 -6.85 -17.21 -16.47
N LYS A 90 -7.92 -16.44 -16.66
CA LYS A 90 -8.08 -15.49 -17.78
C LYS A 90 -7.94 -14.04 -17.40
N VAL A 91 -7.77 -13.74 -16.11
CA VAL A 91 -7.73 -12.36 -15.60
C VAL A 91 -6.56 -12.17 -14.66
N LEU A 92 -6.20 -10.91 -14.45
CA LEU A 92 -5.23 -10.49 -13.46
C LEU A 92 -5.93 -9.53 -12.49
N GLY A 93 -5.64 -9.64 -11.19
CA GLY A 93 -6.09 -8.64 -10.22
C GLY A 93 -5.46 -7.28 -10.51
N ILE A 94 -4.14 -7.27 -10.70
CA ILE A 94 -3.35 -6.12 -11.16
C ILE A 94 -2.31 -6.61 -12.17
N SER A 95 -2.10 -5.85 -13.25
CA SER A 95 -1.09 -6.19 -14.25
C SER A 95 0.33 -6.19 -13.64
N PRO A 96 1.25 -7.04 -14.13
CA PRO A 96 2.66 -7.00 -13.76
C PRO A 96 3.26 -5.60 -13.90
N HIS A 97 3.93 -5.12 -12.85
CA HIS A 97 4.62 -3.83 -12.83
C HIS A 97 5.74 -3.83 -11.79
N SER A 98 6.61 -2.82 -11.89
CA SER A 98 7.39 -2.30 -10.76
C SER A 98 6.73 -1.01 -10.29
N ASP A 99 6.84 -0.72 -9.00
CA ASP A 99 6.36 0.55 -8.48
C ASP A 99 7.22 1.70 -9.01
N ALA A 100 6.60 2.84 -9.34
CA ALA A 100 7.34 4.04 -9.77
C ALA A 100 7.76 4.92 -8.58
N THR A 101 7.40 4.53 -7.35
CA THR A 101 7.68 5.24 -6.10
C THR A 101 9.04 4.82 -5.54
N GLY A 102 9.60 5.58 -4.59
CA GLY A 102 10.86 5.16 -3.97
C GLY A 102 10.71 3.94 -3.04
N ILE A 103 9.67 3.94 -2.19
CA ILE A 103 9.35 2.83 -1.28
C ILE A 103 7.83 2.67 -1.22
N THR A 104 7.38 1.42 -1.28
CA THR A 104 5.98 1.04 -1.04
C THR A 104 5.88 0.23 0.26
N ILE A 105 4.90 0.57 1.10
CA ILE A 105 4.55 -0.15 2.33
C ILE A 105 3.13 -0.66 2.19
N LEU A 106 2.97 -1.97 2.00
CA LEU A 106 1.70 -2.62 1.72
C LEU A 106 1.18 -3.35 2.96
N LEU A 107 -0.06 -3.04 3.33
CA LEU A 107 -0.85 -3.80 4.28
C LEU A 107 -1.84 -4.69 3.52
N GLN A 108 -1.82 -5.99 3.82
CA GLN A 108 -2.87 -6.90 3.36
C GLN A 108 -3.96 -7.05 4.42
N LEU A 109 -5.22 -6.83 4.02
CA LEU A 109 -6.36 -6.71 4.94
C LEU A 109 -7.03 -8.04 5.28
N ASN A 110 -6.76 -9.11 4.53
CA ASN A 110 -7.34 -10.44 4.73
C ASN A 110 -6.27 -11.53 4.51
N GLU A 111 -6.63 -12.77 4.84
CA GLU A 111 -5.73 -13.93 4.74
C GLU A 111 -5.80 -14.64 3.38
N VAL A 112 -6.33 -13.96 2.35
CA VAL A 112 -6.47 -14.53 1.00
C VAL A 112 -5.17 -14.36 0.24
N ASP A 113 -4.56 -15.46 -0.20
CA ASP A 113 -3.37 -15.42 -1.07
C ASP A 113 -3.63 -14.64 -2.37
N GLY A 114 -2.59 -14.00 -2.90
CA GLY A 114 -2.74 -13.25 -4.16
C GLY A 114 -1.45 -12.62 -4.67
N PRO A 115 -0.76 -11.79 -3.87
CA PRO A 115 0.43 -11.11 -4.33
C PRO A 115 1.58 -12.07 -4.72
N GLN A 116 2.26 -11.72 -5.81
CA GLN A 116 3.41 -12.46 -6.34
C GLN A 116 4.52 -11.48 -6.73
N ILE A 117 5.76 -11.91 -6.58
CA ILE A 117 6.95 -11.18 -7.05
C ILE A 117 7.64 -11.95 -8.17
N ARG A 118 8.34 -11.26 -9.05
CA ARG A 118 9.15 -11.91 -10.09
C ARG A 118 10.58 -12.10 -9.58
N HIS A 119 11.02 -13.34 -9.45
CA HIS A 119 12.36 -13.69 -8.98
C HIS A 119 12.94 -14.84 -9.82
N GLY A 120 14.17 -14.67 -10.34
CA GLY A 120 14.81 -15.67 -11.19
C GLY A 120 14.02 -16.01 -12.47
N GLY A 121 13.30 -15.03 -13.02
CA GLY A 121 12.44 -15.20 -14.20
C GLY A 121 11.04 -15.77 -13.92
N ASN A 122 10.80 -16.30 -12.72
CA ASN A 122 9.55 -16.94 -12.33
C ASN A 122 8.71 -16.04 -11.40
N TRP A 123 7.39 -16.27 -11.38
CA TRP A 123 6.50 -15.68 -10.39
C TRP A 123 6.52 -16.52 -9.11
N VAL A 124 6.75 -15.86 -7.98
CA VAL A 124 6.86 -16.50 -6.67
C VAL A 124 5.81 -15.87 -5.75
N PRO A 125 4.87 -16.65 -5.20
CA PRO A 125 3.97 -16.16 -4.16
C PRO A 125 4.78 -15.96 -2.87
N PHE A 126 4.46 -14.94 -2.09
CA PHE A 126 5.01 -14.82 -0.73
C PHE A 126 3.95 -15.13 0.31
N LYS A 127 4.41 -15.70 1.43
CA LYS A 127 3.53 -16.07 2.54
C LYS A 127 3.06 -14.82 3.27
N ILE A 128 1.74 -14.71 3.43
CA ILE A 128 1.14 -13.67 4.27
C ILE A 128 1.47 -13.97 5.73
N ILE A 129 2.06 -12.99 6.41
CA ILE A 129 2.28 -13.04 7.86
C ILE A 129 1.25 -12.11 8.49
N HIS A 130 0.40 -12.66 9.36
CA HIS A 130 -0.66 -11.90 10.00
C HIS A 130 -0.08 -10.70 10.76
N GLY A 131 -0.49 -9.48 10.39
CA GLY A 131 -0.04 -8.23 10.99
C GLY A 131 1.30 -7.70 10.47
N ALA A 132 1.94 -8.37 9.50
CA ALA A 132 3.14 -7.85 8.86
C ALA A 132 2.81 -6.83 7.77
N LEU A 133 3.77 -5.94 7.51
CA LEU A 133 3.77 -5.05 6.36
C LEU A 133 4.76 -5.60 5.33
N LEU A 134 4.35 -5.62 4.07
CA LEU A 134 5.25 -5.87 2.97
C LEU A 134 5.91 -4.54 2.59
N VAL A 135 7.23 -4.54 2.42
CA VAL A 135 7.97 -3.38 1.95
C VAL A 135 8.71 -3.75 0.68
N ASN A 136 8.58 -2.94 -0.35
CA ASN A 136 9.39 -3.06 -1.56
C ASN A 136 9.96 -1.70 -1.98
N ILE A 137 11.05 -1.79 -2.73
CA ILE A 137 11.68 -0.67 -3.44
C ILE A 137 11.00 -0.61 -4.83
N GLY A 138 10.77 0.60 -5.34
CA GLY A 138 10.31 0.79 -6.73
C GLY A 138 11.46 0.88 -7.73
#